data_AF-A0A934DUV4-F1
#
_entry.id   AF-A0A934DUV4-F1
#
_cell.length_a   1.000
_cell.length_b   1.000
_cell.length_c   1.000
_cell.angle_alpha   90.00
_cell.angle_beta   90.00
_cell.angle_gamma   90.00
#
_symmetry.space_group_name_H-M   'P 1'
#
loop_
_entity.id
_entity.type
_entity.pdbx_description
1 polymer ?
#
loop_
_entity_poly.entity_id
_entity_poly.type
_entity_poly.pdbx_seq_one_letter_code
_entity_poly.pdbx_strand_id
1 'polypeptide(L)'
;MPLSQDRVPAAQDLHIHTTFSTGDGAIVPQQTVGLVASIGHARVVGISDHIEYVYGEAFPAYRDEVRAHGLRLGTEVTDYRMLDDALALDVDYYVFHCEHRAECYRGAEALLSTGKPVIIAHPLVLGTDLERVPPQCLIEINNRYVWRNDWRSRLGPYVSRFRFVLGSDAHQPHWLNQSIARHVADELGIEETLLFA
;
A
#
# COMPACT_ATOMS: atom_id res chain seq x y z
N MET A 1 11.96 25.24 26.50
CA MET A 1 11.41 23.95 26.03
C MET A 1 12.50 23.28 25.22
N PRO A 2 13.06 22.13 25.64
CA PRO A 2 14.11 21.52 24.86
C PRO A 2 13.52 20.78 23.65
N LEU A 3 13.95 21.26 22.49
CA LEU A 3 14.19 20.60 21.20
C LEU A 3 13.00 19.96 20.50
N SER A 4 12.68 20.53 19.32
CA SER A 4 12.17 19.76 18.20
C SER A 4 13.03 18.51 18.07
N GLN A 5 12.46 17.36 18.40
CA GLN A 5 12.96 16.11 17.84
C GLN A 5 12.87 16.31 16.34
N ASP A 6 14.02 16.32 15.66
CA ASP A 6 14.07 16.25 14.21
C ASP A 6 13.18 15.05 13.84
N ARG A 7 11.98 15.34 13.31
CA ARG A 7 11.08 14.29 12.85
C ARG A 7 11.81 13.63 11.70
N VAL A 8 12.39 12.47 11.96
CA VAL A 8 12.90 11.61 10.88
C VAL A 8 11.66 11.09 10.16
N PRO A 9 11.42 11.53 8.90
CA PRO A 9 10.29 11.01 8.15
C PRO A 9 10.44 9.50 7.95
N ALA A 10 9.32 8.80 7.80
CA ALA A 10 9.33 7.40 7.38
C ALA A 10 10.14 7.24 6.09
N ALA A 11 10.75 6.08 5.88
CA ALA A 11 11.57 5.85 4.70
C ALA A 11 10.73 5.87 3.41
N GLN A 12 9.58 5.19 3.43
CA GLN A 12 8.58 5.25 2.38
C GLN A 12 7.16 5.08 2.95
N ASP A 13 6.16 5.46 2.19
CA ASP A 13 4.77 5.06 2.38
C ASP A 13 4.08 4.99 1.02
N LEU A 14 3.65 3.78 0.64
CA LEU A 14 3.15 3.49 -0.71
C LEU A 14 1.67 3.10 -0.71
N HIS A 15 1.02 3.07 0.45
CA HIS A 15 -0.39 2.73 0.55
C HIS A 15 -1.16 3.91 1.17
N ILE A 16 -1.60 4.82 0.31
CA ILE A 16 -2.31 6.05 0.69
C ILE A 16 -3.44 6.27 -0.31
N HIS A 17 -4.62 6.58 0.21
CA HIS A 17 -5.80 6.93 -0.57
C HIS A 17 -6.06 8.42 -0.48
N THR A 18 -6.66 8.95 -1.53
CA THR A 18 -6.95 10.37 -1.67
C THR A 18 -8.37 10.60 -2.15
N THR A 19 -8.72 11.87 -2.37
CA THR A 19 -10.00 12.28 -2.95
C THR A 19 -10.31 11.64 -4.32
N PHE A 20 -9.37 10.96 -4.97
CA PHE A 20 -9.63 10.15 -6.17
C PHE A 20 -10.43 8.87 -5.89
N SER A 21 -10.35 8.29 -4.69
CA SER A 21 -11.22 7.18 -4.29
C SER A 21 -12.61 7.68 -3.86
N THR A 22 -13.35 8.24 -4.83
CA THR A 22 -14.55 9.07 -4.60
C THR A 22 -15.70 8.41 -3.84
N GLY A 23 -15.79 7.07 -3.83
CA GLY A 23 -16.80 6.33 -3.09
C GLY A 23 -16.35 5.80 -1.73
N ASP A 24 -15.10 6.06 -1.32
CA ASP A 24 -14.61 5.63 -0.02
C ASP A 24 -15.05 6.57 1.10
N GLY A 25 -15.97 6.09 1.95
CA GLY A 25 -16.54 6.87 3.05
C GLY A 25 -15.57 7.23 4.18
N ALA A 26 -14.36 6.65 4.21
CA ALA A 26 -13.33 7.04 5.18
C ALA A 26 -12.52 8.25 4.71
N ILE A 27 -12.62 8.63 3.43
CA ILE A 27 -11.85 9.74 2.85
C ILE A 27 -12.52 11.07 3.13
N VAL A 28 -11.73 12.01 3.63
CA VAL A 28 -12.16 13.39 3.86
C VAL A 28 -11.72 14.28 2.71
N PRO A 29 -12.44 15.37 2.39
CA PRO A 29 -12.10 16.26 1.28
C PRO A 29 -10.69 16.87 1.35
N GLN A 30 -10.10 16.90 2.55
CA GLN A 30 -8.74 17.40 2.77
C GLN A 30 -7.66 16.41 2.33
N GLN A 31 -7.97 15.11 2.20
CA GLN A 31 -7.00 14.09 1.80
C GLN A 31 -6.74 14.16 0.28
N THR A 32 -6.27 15.30 -0.20
CA THR A 32 -5.86 15.49 -1.60
C THR A 32 -4.42 15.03 -1.81
N VAL A 33 -4.07 14.72 -3.06
CA VAL A 33 -2.69 14.40 -3.45
C VAL A 33 -1.74 15.52 -3.03
N GLY A 34 -2.12 16.78 -3.30
CA GLY A 34 -1.32 17.96 -2.95
C GLY A 34 -1.10 18.11 -1.44
N LEU A 35 -2.10 17.84 -0.60
CA LEU A 35 -1.91 17.89 0.85
C LEU A 35 -0.94 16.79 1.30
N VAL A 36 -1.15 15.55 0.85
CA VAL A 36 -0.27 14.42 1.18
C VAL A 36 1.18 14.74 0.80
N ALA A 37 1.42 15.26 -0.42
CA ALA A 37 2.74 15.67 -0.87
C ALA A 37 3.37 16.74 0.03
N SER A 38 2.59 17.73 0.47
CA SER A 38 3.09 18.86 1.27
C SER A 38 3.46 18.50 2.72
N ILE A 39 2.86 17.45 3.29
CA ILE A 39 3.10 17.03 4.67
C ILE A 39 4.50 16.41 4.83
N GLY A 40 4.98 15.70 3.81
CA GLY A 40 6.30 15.08 3.82
C GLY A 40 6.50 14.07 4.96
N HIS A 41 5.49 13.26 5.27
CA HIS A 41 5.56 12.27 6.36
C HIS A 41 6.52 11.11 6.07
N ALA A 42 6.77 10.84 4.79
CA ALA A 42 7.74 9.86 4.30
C ALA A 42 8.64 10.44 3.20
N ARG A 43 9.84 9.87 3.00
CA ARG A 43 10.78 10.33 1.97
C ARG A 43 10.35 9.91 0.57
N VAL A 44 9.87 8.68 0.43
CA VAL A 44 9.25 8.17 -0.80
C VAL A 44 7.76 8.01 -0.52
N VAL A 45 6.94 8.76 -1.26
CA VAL A 45 5.48 8.71 -1.10
C VAL A 45 4.86 8.20 -2.39
N GLY A 46 3.96 7.24 -2.25
CA GLY A 46 3.14 6.72 -3.33
C GLY A 46 1.66 6.87 -3.00
N ILE A 47 0.87 7.20 -4.03
CA ILE A 47 -0.59 7.22 -3.94
C ILE A 47 -1.10 5.98 -4.65
N SER A 48 -2.00 5.24 -4.00
CA SER A 48 -2.54 3.97 -4.49
C SER A 48 -4.05 3.91 -4.25
N ASP A 49 -4.77 4.83 -4.89
CA ASP A 49 -6.23 4.89 -4.80
C ASP A 49 -6.88 3.61 -5.35
N HIS A 50 -8.08 3.32 -4.86
CA HIS A 50 -8.89 2.17 -5.24
C HIS A 50 -9.18 2.18 -6.74
N ILE A 51 -8.83 1.09 -7.42
CA ILE A 51 -8.90 0.99 -8.88
C ILE A 51 -10.30 1.31 -9.42
N GLU A 52 -11.36 1.01 -8.67
CA GLU A 52 -12.77 1.24 -9.03
C GLU A 52 -13.08 2.71 -9.32
N TYR A 53 -12.22 3.65 -8.93
CA TYR A 53 -12.40 5.08 -9.16
C TYR A 53 -11.32 5.70 -10.05
N VAL A 54 -10.23 5.00 -10.34
CA VAL A 54 -9.05 5.55 -11.03
C VAL A 54 -8.69 4.83 -12.32
N TYR A 55 -9.61 4.08 -12.91
CA TYR A 55 -9.45 3.41 -14.21
C TYR A 55 -10.17 4.17 -15.35
N GLY A 56 -9.97 3.73 -16.59
CA GLY A 56 -10.65 4.29 -17.76
C GLY A 56 -10.40 5.78 -17.96
N GLU A 57 -11.47 6.55 -18.17
CA GLU A 57 -11.39 8.00 -18.42
C GLU A 57 -10.90 8.82 -17.21
N ALA A 58 -10.99 8.26 -15.99
CA ALA A 58 -10.50 8.92 -14.78
C ALA A 58 -8.98 8.81 -14.61
N PHE A 59 -8.36 7.75 -15.17
CA PHE A 59 -6.95 7.46 -14.95
C PHE A 59 -5.99 8.59 -15.38
N PRO A 60 -6.16 9.27 -16.55
CA PRO A 60 -5.27 10.35 -16.93
C PRO A 60 -5.21 11.47 -15.89
N ALA A 61 -6.35 11.90 -15.35
CA ALA A 61 -6.40 12.95 -14.33
C ALA A 61 -5.69 12.51 -13.04
N TYR A 62 -5.96 11.28 -12.60
CA TYR A 62 -5.30 10.68 -11.43
C TYR A 62 -3.79 10.61 -11.59
N ARG A 63 -3.32 10.01 -12.69
CA ARG A 63 -1.90 9.90 -13.05
C ARG A 63 -1.26 11.28 -13.07
N ASP A 64 -1.84 12.23 -13.79
CA ASP A 64 -1.22 13.53 -14.01
C ASP A 64 -1.10 14.32 -12.70
N GLU A 65 -2.09 14.25 -11.81
CA GLU A 65 -2.01 14.90 -10.50
C GLU A 65 -0.93 14.27 -9.61
N VAL A 66 -0.91 12.94 -9.48
CA VAL A 66 0.12 12.23 -8.68
C VAL A 66 1.52 12.54 -9.20
N ARG A 67 1.72 12.51 -10.52
CA ARG A 67 3.01 12.80 -11.16
C ARG A 67 3.42 14.26 -11.05
N ALA A 68 2.49 15.21 -11.16
CA ALA A 68 2.77 16.64 -11.00
C ALA A 68 3.34 16.96 -9.62
N HIS A 69 2.98 16.17 -8.60
CA HIS A 69 3.51 16.27 -7.24
C HIS A 69 4.80 15.45 -7.01
N GLY A 70 5.36 14.82 -8.05
CA GLY A 70 6.60 14.03 -7.95
C GLY A 70 6.45 12.73 -7.14
N LEU A 71 5.21 12.27 -6.93
CA LEU A 71 4.92 11.06 -6.15
C LEU A 71 4.98 9.80 -7.03
N ARG A 72 5.08 8.64 -6.37
CA ARG A 72 4.94 7.34 -7.02
C ARG A 72 3.47 7.06 -7.29
N LEU A 73 3.20 6.51 -8.47
CA LEU A 73 1.84 6.20 -8.91
C LEU A 73 1.58 4.72 -8.72
N GLY A 74 0.69 4.37 -7.80
CA GLY A 74 0.18 3.02 -7.64
C GLY A 74 -1.33 2.98 -7.89
N THR A 75 -1.92 1.84 -7.62
CA THR A 75 -3.37 1.68 -7.42
C THR A 75 -3.59 0.49 -6.51
N GLU A 76 -4.65 0.55 -5.69
CA GLU A 76 -5.14 -0.60 -4.97
C GLU A 76 -6.18 -1.36 -5.80
N VAL A 77 -5.83 -2.59 -6.15
CA VAL A 77 -6.72 -3.51 -6.86
C VAL A 77 -7.47 -4.32 -5.81
N THR A 78 -8.70 -3.90 -5.48
CA THR A 78 -9.47 -4.50 -4.38
C THR A 78 -10.14 -5.82 -4.73
N ASP A 79 -10.32 -6.09 -6.03
CA ASP A 79 -11.00 -7.27 -6.54
C ASP A 79 -10.28 -7.84 -7.77
N TYR A 80 -10.08 -9.16 -7.79
CA TYR A 80 -9.46 -9.86 -8.93
C TYR A 80 -10.26 -9.69 -10.22
N ARG A 81 -11.54 -9.33 -10.15
CA ARG A 81 -12.38 -9.05 -11.33
C ARG A 81 -11.97 -7.78 -12.07
N MET A 82 -11.23 -6.89 -11.42
CA MET A 82 -10.70 -5.65 -11.99
C MET A 82 -9.29 -5.83 -12.58
N LEU A 83 -8.77 -7.06 -12.68
CA LEU A 83 -7.39 -7.31 -13.12
C LEU A 83 -7.11 -6.80 -14.54
N ASP A 84 -8.04 -6.98 -15.47
CA ASP A 84 -7.82 -6.53 -16.86
C ASP A 84 -7.68 -5.01 -16.91
N ASP A 85 -8.49 -4.28 -16.14
CA ASP A 85 -8.36 -2.83 -15.99
C ASP A 85 -7.01 -2.48 -15.34
N ALA A 86 -6.61 -3.18 -14.27
CA ALA A 86 -5.35 -2.92 -13.57
C ALA A 86 -4.12 -3.13 -14.47
N LEU A 87 -4.13 -4.19 -15.28
CA LEU A 87 -3.06 -4.53 -16.21
C LEU A 87 -2.94 -3.52 -17.36
N ALA A 88 -4.03 -2.81 -17.67
CA ALA A 88 -4.02 -1.73 -18.65
C ALA A 88 -3.43 -0.40 -18.11
N LEU A 89 -3.29 -0.25 -16.79
CA LEU A 89 -2.80 0.99 -16.19
C LEU A 89 -1.27 1.08 -16.19
N ASP A 90 -0.76 2.24 -16.58
CA ASP A 90 0.66 2.57 -16.50
C ASP A 90 1.04 3.12 -15.11
N VAL A 91 0.98 2.24 -14.10
CA VAL A 91 1.39 2.52 -12.71
C VAL A 91 2.83 2.06 -12.43
N ASP A 92 3.46 2.58 -11.39
CA ASP A 92 4.77 2.16 -10.89
C ASP A 92 4.71 0.84 -10.09
N TYR A 93 3.61 0.58 -9.38
CA TYR A 93 3.41 -0.59 -8.53
C TYR A 93 1.92 -0.89 -8.32
N TYR A 94 1.63 -2.08 -7.83
CA TYR A 94 0.28 -2.50 -7.43
C TYR A 94 0.21 -2.76 -5.94
N VAL A 95 -0.86 -2.30 -5.31
CA VAL A 95 -1.34 -2.83 -4.04
C VAL A 95 -2.51 -3.74 -4.36
N PHE A 96 -2.55 -4.94 -3.79
CA PHE A 96 -3.52 -5.96 -4.20
C PHE A 96 -4.16 -6.65 -3.01
N HIS A 97 -5.49 -6.65 -3.00
CA HIS A 97 -6.28 -7.46 -2.10
C HIS A 97 -6.24 -8.94 -2.52
N CYS A 98 -5.55 -9.75 -1.73
CA CYS A 98 -5.48 -11.18 -1.97
C CYS A 98 -6.25 -11.97 -0.90
N GLU A 99 -7.57 -12.12 -1.06
CA GLU A 99 -8.34 -13.05 -0.21
C GLU A 99 -7.86 -14.50 -0.38
N HIS A 100 -8.25 -15.39 0.54
CA HIS A 100 -8.01 -16.83 0.39
C HIS A 100 -8.90 -17.46 -0.69
N ARG A 101 -8.62 -17.12 -1.94
CA ARG A 101 -9.30 -17.61 -3.15
C ARG A 101 -8.27 -17.89 -4.24
N ALA A 102 -8.52 -18.92 -5.06
CA ALA A 102 -7.59 -19.31 -6.12
C ALA A 102 -7.41 -18.20 -7.17
N GLU A 103 -8.48 -17.45 -7.44
CA GLU A 103 -8.52 -16.32 -8.36
C GLU A 103 -7.58 -15.19 -7.92
N CYS A 104 -7.58 -14.88 -6.62
CA CYS A 104 -6.71 -13.86 -6.06
C CYS A 104 -5.23 -14.23 -6.23
N TYR A 105 -4.82 -15.47 -5.92
CA TYR A 105 -3.43 -15.88 -6.12
C TYR A 105 -2.99 -15.82 -7.60
N ARG A 106 -3.86 -16.25 -8.53
CA ARG A 106 -3.61 -16.09 -9.98
C ARG A 106 -3.53 -14.61 -10.37
N GLY A 107 -4.33 -13.76 -9.74
CA GLY A 107 -4.27 -12.31 -9.93
C GLY A 107 -2.93 -11.71 -9.51
N ALA A 108 -2.40 -12.12 -8.35
CA ALA A 108 -1.07 -11.71 -7.91
C ALA A 108 0.02 -12.14 -8.91
N GLU A 109 -0.04 -13.36 -9.45
CA GLU A 109 0.87 -13.84 -10.50
C GLU A 109 0.75 -13.02 -11.79
N ALA A 110 -0.48 -12.70 -12.21
CA ALA A 110 -0.73 -11.89 -13.39
C ALA A 110 -0.14 -10.47 -13.24
N LEU A 111 -0.36 -9.82 -12.09
CA LEU A 111 0.23 -8.51 -11.79
C LEU A 111 1.77 -8.59 -11.77
N LEU A 112 2.35 -9.63 -11.16
CA LEU A 112 3.80 -9.83 -11.16
C LEU A 112 4.38 -10.00 -12.57
N SER A 113 3.61 -10.59 -13.50
CA SER A 113 4.06 -10.79 -14.89
C SER A 113 4.30 -9.48 -15.65
N THR A 114 3.77 -8.35 -15.16
CA THR A 114 4.08 -7.01 -15.69
C THR A 114 5.50 -6.56 -15.39
N GLY A 115 6.21 -7.24 -14.48
CA GLY A 115 7.53 -6.84 -13.97
C GLY A 115 7.47 -5.73 -12.92
N LYS A 116 6.28 -5.22 -12.58
CA LYS A 116 6.08 -4.18 -11.56
C LYS A 116 5.99 -4.81 -10.15
N PRO A 117 6.40 -4.09 -9.08
CA PRO A 117 6.22 -4.56 -7.72
C PRO A 117 4.74 -4.78 -7.39
N VAL A 118 4.45 -5.87 -6.67
CA VAL A 118 3.11 -6.21 -6.18
C VAL A 118 3.16 -6.35 -4.66
N ILE A 119 2.41 -5.50 -3.98
CA ILE A 119 2.26 -5.49 -2.52
C ILE A 119 0.92 -6.16 -2.18
N ILE A 120 0.95 -7.21 -1.38
CA ILE A 120 -0.28 -7.82 -0.83
C ILE A 120 -0.75 -6.97 0.35
N ALA A 121 -1.87 -6.28 0.16
CA ALA A 121 -2.44 -5.37 1.14
C ALA A 121 -3.04 -6.13 2.33
N HIS A 122 -2.72 -5.64 3.54
CA HIS A 122 -3.29 -6.07 4.82
C HIS A 122 -3.76 -7.55 4.88
N PRO A 123 -2.87 -8.53 4.64
CA PRO A 123 -3.25 -9.94 4.42
C PRO A 123 -3.97 -10.58 5.62
N LEU A 124 -3.72 -10.08 6.83
CA LEU A 124 -4.36 -10.58 8.05
C LEU A 124 -5.86 -10.28 8.07
N VAL A 125 -6.28 -9.12 7.53
CA VAL A 125 -7.69 -8.71 7.45
C VAL A 125 -8.42 -9.52 6.39
N LEU A 126 -7.79 -9.74 5.24
CA LEU A 126 -8.37 -10.49 4.11
C LEU A 126 -8.32 -12.01 4.31
N GLY A 127 -7.72 -12.48 5.40
CA GLY A 127 -7.55 -13.90 5.66
C GLY A 127 -6.68 -14.60 4.63
N THR A 128 -5.76 -13.88 3.97
CA THR A 128 -4.84 -14.41 2.97
C THR A 128 -4.07 -15.60 3.53
N ASP A 129 -3.95 -16.67 2.73
CA ASP A 129 -3.04 -17.77 3.02
C ASP A 129 -1.67 -17.47 2.40
N LEU A 130 -0.73 -17.05 3.25
CA LEU A 130 0.62 -16.68 2.85
C LEU A 130 1.44 -17.85 2.29
N GLU A 131 1.04 -19.10 2.53
CA GLU A 131 1.71 -20.24 1.87
C GLU A 131 1.50 -20.24 0.36
N ARG A 132 0.39 -19.64 -0.10
CA ARG A 132 -0.05 -19.66 -1.50
C ARG A 132 0.32 -18.39 -2.25
N VAL A 133 0.74 -17.34 -1.54
CA VAL A 133 1.20 -16.10 -2.17
C VAL A 133 2.56 -16.35 -2.87
N PRO A 134 2.72 -15.91 -4.14
CA PRO A 134 4.00 -15.97 -4.83
C PRO A 134 5.10 -15.25 -4.04
N PRO A 135 6.28 -15.86 -3.79
CA PRO A 135 7.33 -15.29 -2.95
C PRO A 135 7.94 -13.98 -3.49
N GLN A 136 7.70 -13.67 -4.77
CA GLN A 136 8.12 -12.41 -5.39
C GLN A 136 7.28 -11.21 -4.94
N CYS A 137 6.04 -11.44 -4.49
CA CYS A 137 5.21 -10.40 -3.90
C CYS A 137 5.86 -9.85 -2.62
N LEU A 138 5.55 -8.60 -2.31
CA LEU A 138 5.86 -8.00 -1.02
C LEU A 138 4.64 -8.14 -0.11
N ILE A 139 4.88 -8.30 1.19
CA ILE A 139 3.82 -8.38 2.18
C ILE A 139 3.73 -7.05 2.92
N GLU A 140 2.54 -6.46 2.96
CA GLU A 140 2.31 -5.24 3.72
C GLU A 140 2.12 -5.55 5.21
N ILE A 141 2.85 -4.80 6.05
CA ILE A 141 2.46 -4.58 7.45
C ILE A 141 1.67 -3.28 7.50
N ASN A 142 0.35 -3.42 7.47
CA ASN A 142 -0.59 -2.31 7.36
C ASN A 142 -0.83 -1.65 8.73
N ASN A 143 -0.51 -0.36 8.85
CA ASN A 143 -0.61 0.39 10.11
C ASN A 143 -2.03 0.47 10.64
N ARG A 144 -3.02 0.59 9.75
CA ARG A 144 -4.44 0.75 10.09
C ARG A 144 -5.01 -0.49 10.78
N TYR A 145 -4.59 -1.69 10.36
CA TYR A 145 -5.25 -2.93 10.77
C TYR A 145 -4.38 -3.95 11.51
N VAL A 146 -3.05 -3.89 11.42
CA VAL A 146 -2.19 -4.97 11.96
C VAL A 146 -2.40 -5.23 13.45
N TRP A 147 -2.67 -4.19 14.24
CA TRP A 147 -2.91 -4.29 15.69
C TRP A 147 -4.15 -5.10 16.08
N ARG A 148 -5.06 -5.37 15.14
CA ARG A 148 -6.30 -6.12 15.39
C ARG A 148 -6.11 -7.64 15.33
N ASN A 149 -4.93 -8.10 14.93
CA ASN A 149 -4.67 -9.50 14.61
C ASN A 149 -3.49 -10.04 15.41
N ASP A 150 -3.43 -11.36 15.56
CA ASP A 150 -2.23 -12.04 16.09
C ASP A 150 -1.14 -12.10 15.01
N TRP A 151 -0.51 -10.96 14.74
CA TRP A 151 0.54 -10.83 13.73
C TRP A 151 1.78 -11.68 14.06
N ARG A 152 2.04 -12.04 15.32
CA ARG A 152 3.18 -12.88 15.69
C ARG A 152 3.05 -14.28 15.09
N SER A 153 1.91 -14.94 15.32
CA SER A 153 1.70 -16.29 14.78
C SER A 153 1.42 -16.28 13.28
N ARG A 154 0.86 -15.19 12.76
CA ARG A 154 0.38 -15.11 11.37
C ARG A 154 1.42 -14.59 10.37
N LEU A 155 2.34 -13.71 10.78
CA LEU A 155 3.43 -13.21 9.92
C LEU A 155 4.79 -13.81 10.30
N GLY A 156 5.02 -14.11 11.59
CA GLY A 156 6.29 -14.63 12.10
C GLY A 156 6.87 -15.83 11.34
N PRO A 157 6.07 -16.86 10.97
CA PRO A 157 6.57 -18.00 10.20
C PRO A 157 7.12 -17.65 8.81
N TYR A 158 6.78 -16.46 8.30
CA TYR A 158 7.01 -16.05 6.92
C TYR A 158 8.10 -14.98 6.76
N VAL A 159 8.73 -14.54 7.85
CA VAL A 159 9.71 -13.44 7.83
C VAL A 159 10.92 -13.70 6.94
N SER A 160 11.31 -14.97 6.76
CA SER A 160 12.42 -15.36 5.88
C SER A 160 11.98 -15.66 4.44
N ARG A 161 10.68 -15.78 4.18
CA ARG A 161 10.13 -16.11 2.86
C ARG A 161 9.84 -14.87 2.04
N PHE A 162 9.33 -13.81 2.68
CA PHE A 162 8.91 -12.60 1.98
C PHE A 162 9.75 -11.39 2.35
N ARG A 163 9.71 -10.42 1.44
CA ARG A 163 10.09 -9.04 1.72
C ARG A 163 8.85 -8.27 2.19
N PHE A 164 9.05 -7.30 3.06
CA PHE A 164 7.96 -6.58 3.70
C PHE A 164 8.03 -5.09 3.40
N VAL A 165 6.88 -4.47 3.25
CA VAL A 165 6.72 -3.01 3.18
C VAL A 165 5.82 -2.56 4.33
N LEU A 166 6.03 -1.32 4.78
CA LEU A 166 5.17 -0.70 5.79
C LEU A 166 4.26 0.30 5.07
N GLY A 167 2.97 0.22 5.33
CA GLY A 167 1.97 1.08 4.70
C GLY A 167 1.05 1.71 5.73
N SER A 168 0.67 2.97 5.52
CA SER A 168 -0.26 3.66 6.41
C SER A 168 -1.72 3.28 6.16
N ASP A 169 -2.09 3.03 4.90
CA ASP A 169 -3.49 2.90 4.45
C ASP A 169 -4.28 4.15 4.87
N ALA A 170 -3.62 5.30 4.66
CA ALA A 170 -4.14 6.58 5.10
C ALA A 170 -5.26 7.06 4.16
N HIS A 171 -6.44 7.22 4.73
CA HIS A 171 -7.61 7.83 4.08
C HIS A 171 -7.83 9.28 4.56
N GLN A 172 -7.11 9.71 5.59
CA GLN A 172 -7.25 11.02 6.21
C GLN A 172 -5.88 11.57 6.64
N PRO A 173 -5.71 12.90 6.76
CA PRO A 173 -4.37 13.47 6.98
C PRO A 173 -3.73 13.02 8.29
N HIS A 174 -4.53 12.81 9.33
CA HIS A 174 -4.04 12.35 10.63
C HIS A 174 -3.70 10.85 10.67
N TRP A 175 -3.99 10.10 9.60
CA TRP A 175 -3.62 8.69 9.46
C TRP A 175 -2.29 8.49 8.73
N LEU A 176 -1.66 9.57 8.24
CA LEU A 176 -0.33 9.55 7.62
C LEU A 176 0.78 9.25 8.65
N ASN A 177 0.85 7.99 9.08
CA ASN A 177 1.85 7.46 9.99
C ASN A 177 1.97 5.94 9.84
N GLN A 178 3.06 5.38 10.36
CA GLN A 178 3.35 3.94 10.32
C GLN A 178 3.80 3.41 11.69
N SER A 179 3.44 4.11 12.78
CA SER A 179 4.00 3.82 14.10
C SER A 179 3.71 2.39 14.58
N ILE A 180 2.50 1.89 14.33
CA ILE A 180 2.10 0.54 14.70
C ILE A 180 2.76 -0.48 13.79
N ALA A 181 2.77 -0.23 12.47
CA ALA A 181 3.43 -1.10 11.50
C ALA A 181 4.93 -1.27 11.80
N ARG A 182 5.62 -0.16 12.14
CA ARG A 182 7.03 -0.16 12.54
C ARG A 182 7.27 -0.95 13.81
N HIS A 183 6.44 -0.75 14.84
CA HIS A 183 6.53 -1.54 16.06
C HIS A 183 6.41 -3.05 15.78
N VAL A 184 5.46 -3.46 14.93
CA VAL A 184 5.30 -4.87 14.55
C VAL A 184 6.51 -5.38 13.76
N ALA A 185 7.05 -4.59 12.83
CA ALA A 185 8.24 -4.95 12.07
C ALA A 185 9.45 -5.18 12.99
N ASP A 186 9.71 -4.25 13.92
CA ASP A 186 10.81 -4.32 14.88
C ASP A 186 10.69 -5.57 15.77
N GLU A 187 9.49 -5.85 16.28
CA GLU A 187 9.20 -7.01 17.14
C GLU A 187 9.33 -8.36 16.43
N LEU A 188 9.21 -8.38 15.10
CA LEU A 188 9.41 -9.57 14.27
C LEU A 188 10.83 -9.64 13.68
N GLY A 189 11.67 -8.63 13.89
CA GLY A 189 12.99 -8.53 13.27
C GLY A 189 12.93 -8.36 11.75
N ILE A 190 11.87 -7.72 11.24
CA ILE A 190 11.65 -7.48 9.82
C ILE A 190 12.31 -6.17 9.41
N GLU A 191 13.18 -6.23 8.40
CA GLU A 191 13.72 -5.05 7.74
C GLU A 191 12.77 -4.59 6.62
N GLU A 192 12.42 -3.29 6.62
CA GLU A 192 11.58 -2.68 5.59
C GLU A 192 12.30 -2.70 4.22
N THR A 193 11.63 -3.25 3.20
CA THR A 193 12.11 -3.23 1.82
C THR A 193 11.71 -1.94 1.13
N LEU A 194 12.68 -1.10 0.77
CA LEU A 194 12.44 0.13 0.02
C LEU A 194 12.34 -0.14 -1.48
N LEU A 195 11.22 0.24 -2.11
CA LEU A 195 10.98 -0.07 -3.53
C LEU A 195 11.58 0.95 -4.52
N PHE A 196 11.73 2.21 -4.10
CA PHE A 196 12.10 3.30 -4.99
C PHE A 196 13.16 4.25 -4.40
N ALA A 197 13.99 3.72 -3.49
CA ALA A 197 15.09 4.43 -2.83
C ALA A 197 16.36 4.48 -3.68
#